data_AF-A0A9P8H0V1-F1
#
_entry.id   AF-A0A9P8H0V1-F1
#
_cell.length_a   1.000
_cell.length_b   1.000
_cell.length_c   1.000
_cell.angle_alpha   90.00
_cell.angle_beta   90.00
_cell.angle_gamma   90.00
#
_symmetry.space_group_name_H-M   'P 1'
#
loop_
_entity.id
_entity.type
_entity.pdbx_description
1 polymer ?
#
loop_
_entity_poly.entity_id
_entity_poly.type
_entity_poly.pdbx_seq_one_letter_code
_entity_poly.pdbx_strand_id
1 'polypeptide(L)'
;MSQFKNKGTGSIELIPGIDIHTMAIGLVTLVVVTVVSLWFYANYIFDEDAARALTARKKPVSTEIISLRIYPIKSCRGIEVQDTKLHRTGLDLDRQWMFVDAKTRQFLTIRSDPTMTLIDTGLSGDGKGKWTELHVSIHNTDKHVKIPCYPTSEWLEQNTKLTKVEIWGQETDGWEYSAEINAIFSEYFKKPVALIYKGPTPRIAGGNATPDLYGKEQQHHFADLMSIQIASEASLADLNSRLEAAGHDQLTIERFRPNIIVKGTSAWDEDSWKKVSIRTTDHAREAIWRTNLDVLCHCARCQVPNVNPDTAEKHAHEPWDTLMKFRRIDQGGVAKYKPCFGMLCVPTSENPIAVGAALEVVERTEKHLYNTSRFEDL
;
A
#
# COMPACT_ATOMS: atom_id res chain seq x y z
N MET A 1 -56.51 64.65 45.95
CA MET A 1 -57.09 63.35 46.34
C MET A 1 -56.40 62.24 45.56
N SER A 2 -56.12 61.14 46.26
CA SER A 2 -55.69 59.83 45.75
C SER A 2 -54.22 59.63 45.35
N GLN A 3 -53.58 58.81 46.17
CA GLN A 3 -52.29 58.14 45.99
C GLN A 3 -52.24 57.31 44.70
N PHE A 4 -51.07 57.23 44.06
CA PHE A 4 -50.62 56.00 43.41
C PHE A 4 -49.15 55.75 43.73
N LYS A 5 -48.90 54.52 44.20
CA LYS A 5 -47.65 54.01 44.75
C LYS A 5 -46.56 53.89 43.70
N ASN A 6 -45.37 54.27 44.12
CA ASN A 6 -44.07 54.05 43.51
C ASN A 6 -43.75 52.54 43.42
N LYS A 7 -43.40 52.02 42.24
CA LYS A 7 -42.68 50.75 42.06
C LYS A 7 -41.87 50.77 40.76
N GLY A 8 -40.54 50.66 40.90
CA GLY A 8 -39.69 50.02 39.89
C GLY A 8 -38.66 50.90 39.19
N THR A 9 -37.71 51.52 39.90
CA THR A 9 -36.38 51.78 39.31
C THR A 9 -35.62 50.46 39.28
N GLY A 10 -35.51 49.84 38.11
CA GLY A 10 -34.59 48.72 37.89
C GLY A 10 -33.16 49.23 37.94
N SER A 11 -32.49 49.07 39.08
CA SER A 11 -31.05 49.20 39.19
C SER A 11 -30.40 48.00 38.48
N ILE A 12 -29.61 48.28 37.45
CA ILE A 12 -28.66 47.29 36.91
C ILE A 12 -27.58 47.14 37.98
N GLU A 13 -27.71 46.11 38.83
CA GLU A 13 -26.62 45.73 39.72
C GLU A 13 -25.50 45.13 38.88
N LEU A 14 -24.39 45.87 38.79
CA LEU A 14 -23.11 45.34 38.34
C LEU A 14 -22.71 44.22 39.33
N ILE A 15 -22.27 43.08 38.79
CA ILE A 15 -21.83 41.91 39.55
C ILE A 15 -20.83 42.37 40.64
N PRO A 16 -21.02 42.00 41.92
CA PRO A 16 -20.18 42.49 43.00
C PRO A 16 -18.73 42.01 42.80
N GLY A 17 -17.78 42.94 42.78
CA GLY A 17 -16.35 42.64 42.76
C GLY A 17 -15.59 42.99 41.47
N ILE A 18 -16.24 43.59 40.47
CA ILE A 18 -15.57 44.06 39.26
C ILE A 18 -15.67 45.60 39.22
N ASP A 19 -14.57 46.29 39.50
CA ASP A 19 -14.48 47.75 39.37
C ASP A 19 -14.55 48.15 37.89
N ILE A 20 -15.05 49.35 37.62
CA ILE A 20 -15.13 50.00 36.29
C ILE A 20 -13.76 49.95 35.60
N HIS A 21 -12.67 50.09 36.35
CA HIS A 21 -11.31 49.93 35.84
C HIS A 21 -11.04 48.53 35.27
N THR A 22 -11.52 47.47 35.93
CA THR A 22 -11.36 46.07 35.46
C THR A 22 -12.20 45.79 34.22
N MET A 23 -13.42 46.33 34.13
CA MET A 23 -14.23 46.23 32.90
C MET A 23 -13.60 47.00 31.74
N ALA A 24 -13.06 48.20 32.00
CA ALA A 24 -12.37 48.99 30.99
C ALA A 24 -11.11 48.29 30.47
N ILE A 25 -10.32 47.67 31.37
CA ILE A 25 -9.16 46.87 30.98
C ILE A 25 -9.61 45.67 30.13
N GLY A 26 -10.64 44.92 30.54
CA GLY A 26 -11.16 43.80 29.77
C GLY A 26 -11.65 44.19 28.36
N LEU A 27 -12.33 45.34 28.24
CA LEU A 27 -12.78 45.85 26.95
C LEU A 27 -11.60 46.28 26.07
N VAL A 28 -10.62 46.97 26.64
CA VAL A 28 -9.39 47.37 25.93
C VAL A 28 -8.60 46.14 25.49
N THR A 29 -8.47 45.13 26.34
CA THR A 29 -7.81 43.86 25.98
C THR A 29 -8.56 43.16 24.85
N LEU A 30 -9.89 43.09 24.90
CA LEU A 30 -10.69 42.48 23.82
C LEU A 30 -10.51 43.23 22.50
N VAL A 31 -10.53 44.56 22.52
CA VAL A 31 -10.31 45.39 21.32
C VAL A 31 -8.89 45.19 20.79
N VAL A 32 -7.87 45.21 21.65
CA VAL A 32 -6.47 45.00 21.24
C VAL A 32 -6.29 43.61 20.65
N VAL A 33 -6.82 42.56 21.28
CA VAL A 33 -6.74 41.18 20.75
C VAL A 33 -7.46 41.08 19.41
N THR A 34 -8.63 41.71 19.27
CA THR A 34 -9.40 41.69 18.01
C THR A 34 -8.67 42.44 16.91
N VAL A 35 -8.13 43.63 17.18
CA VAL A 35 -7.37 44.43 16.21
C VAL A 35 -6.07 43.74 15.82
N VAL A 36 -5.34 43.16 16.77
CA VAL A 36 -4.13 42.38 16.51
C VAL A 36 -4.47 41.12 15.69
N SER A 37 -5.54 40.41 16.02
CA SER A 37 -5.98 39.23 15.26
C SER A 37 -6.41 39.59 13.85
N LEU A 38 -7.15 40.69 13.67
CA LEU A 38 -7.53 41.22 12.35
C LEU A 38 -6.31 41.72 11.57
N TRP A 39 -5.31 42.31 12.24
CA TRP A 39 -4.06 42.72 11.61
C TRP A 39 -3.23 41.51 11.17
N PHE A 40 -3.12 40.45 11.99
CA PHE A 40 -2.52 39.19 11.59
C PHE A 40 -3.30 38.50 10.46
N TYR A 41 -4.64 38.52 10.51
CA TYR A 41 -5.49 37.92 9.49
C TYR A 41 -5.42 38.68 8.16
N ALA A 42 -5.44 40.02 8.22
CA ALA A 42 -5.25 40.88 7.07
C ALA A 42 -3.84 40.71 6.49
N ASN A 43 -2.79 40.73 7.31
CA ASN A 43 -1.43 40.46 6.82
C ASN A 43 -1.30 39.05 6.27
N TYR A 44 -1.94 38.03 6.85
CA TYR A 44 -1.91 36.67 6.33
C TYR A 44 -2.62 36.53 4.97
N ILE A 45 -3.73 37.26 4.75
CA ILE A 45 -4.48 37.25 3.48
C ILE A 45 -3.81 38.14 2.42
N PHE A 46 -3.20 39.26 2.81
CA PHE A 46 -2.59 40.25 1.91
C PHE A 46 -1.07 40.12 1.79
N ASP A 47 -0.46 39.11 2.42
CA ASP A 47 0.93 38.74 2.14
C ASP A 47 1.00 38.09 0.75
N GLU A 48 1.10 38.96 -0.26
CA GLU A 48 1.27 38.58 -1.66
C GLU A 48 2.50 37.68 -1.86
N ASP A 49 3.52 37.79 -1.00
CA ASP A 49 4.73 36.98 -1.07
C ASP A 49 4.51 35.57 -0.49
N ALA A 50 3.74 35.42 0.58
CA ALA A 50 3.29 34.12 1.08
C ALA A 50 2.31 33.44 0.12
N ALA A 51 1.37 34.19 -0.46
CA ALA A 51 0.46 33.71 -1.50
C ALA A 51 1.21 33.34 -2.78
N ARG A 52 2.22 34.12 -3.18
CA ARG A 52 3.17 33.80 -4.27
C ARG A 52 4.02 32.59 -3.94
N ALA A 53 4.50 32.42 -2.72
CA ALA A 53 5.27 31.24 -2.30
C ALA A 53 4.42 29.96 -2.30
N LEU A 54 3.14 30.07 -1.94
CA LEU A 54 2.15 28.98 -2.03
C LEU A 54 1.81 28.63 -3.48
N THR A 55 1.71 29.63 -4.38
CA THR A 55 1.40 29.42 -5.81
C THR A 55 2.64 29.10 -6.66
N ALA A 56 3.84 29.44 -6.20
CA ALA A 56 5.13 29.14 -6.84
C ALA A 56 5.63 27.72 -6.53
N ARG A 57 4.97 26.97 -5.65
CA ARG A 57 5.17 25.52 -5.57
C ARG A 57 4.75 24.92 -6.91
N LYS A 58 5.75 24.58 -7.74
CA LYS A 58 5.57 23.76 -8.94
C LYS A 58 4.65 22.60 -8.56
N LYS A 59 3.47 22.48 -9.20
CA LYS A 59 2.55 21.37 -8.92
C LYS A 59 3.36 20.07 -9.00
N PRO A 60 3.26 19.18 -7.99
CA PRO A 60 3.95 17.92 -8.04
C PRO A 60 3.53 17.19 -9.32
N VAL A 61 4.49 16.54 -9.98
CA VAL A 61 4.18 15.70 -11.14
C VAL A 61 3.23 14.62 -10.64
N SER A 62 2.07 14.50 -11.30
CA SER A 62 1.06 13.52 -10.94
C SER A 62 0.83 12.54 -12.07
N THR A 63 0.46 11.32 -11.70
CA THR A 63 -0.05 10.29 -12.60
C THR A 63 -1.31 9.69 -12.01
N GLU A 64 -2.14 9.09 -12.85
CA GLU A 64 -3.35 8.39 -12.43
C GLU A 64 -3.04 6.93 -12.04
N ILE A 65 -3.68 6.43 -10.99
CA ILE A 65 -3.76 5.00 -10.68
C ILE A 65 -4.80 4.38 -11.61
N ILE A 66 -4.37 3.48 -12.49
CA ILE A 66 -5.24 2.86 -13.50
C ILE A 66 -5.69 1.45 -13.11
N SER A 67 -4.97 0.79 -12.20
CA SER A 67 -5.34 -0.52 -11.69
C SER A 67 -4.76 -0.72 -10.29
N LEU A 68 -5.55 -1.37 -9.44
CA LEU A 68 -5.15 -1.84 -8.12
C LEU A 68 -5.27 -3.35 -8.08
N ARG A 69 -4.22 -4.01 -7.63
CA ARG A 69 -4.14 -5.47 -7.55
C ARG A 69 -3.77 -5.93 -6.16
N ILE A 70 -4.48 -6.95 -5.70
CA ILE A 70 -4.13 -7.68 -4.48
C ILE A 70 -3.86 -9.14 -4.83
N TYR A 71 -2.97 -9.76 -4.07
CA TYR A 71 -2.61 -11.16 -4.19
C TYR A 71 -2.93 -11.86 -2.86
N PRO A 72 -4.20 -12.26 -2.61
CA PRO A 72 -4.61 -12.76 -1.31
C PRO A 72 -3.70 -13.86 -0.78
N ILE A 73 -3.37 -14.82 -1.65
CA ILE A 73 -2.42 -15.88 -1.37
C ILE A 73 -1.10 -15.58 -2.07
N LYS A 74 -0.01 -15.61 -1.30
CA LYS A 74 1.36 -15.52 -1.82
C LYS A 74 1.54 -16.49 -2.98
N SER A 75 2.15 -16.00 -4.05
CA SER A 75 2.51 -16.78 -5.25
C SER A 75 1.33 -17.29 -6.08
N CYS A 76 0.08 -17.09 -5.65
CA CYS A 76 -1.10 -17.44 -6.44
C CYS A 76 -1.54 -16.27 -7.33
N ARG A 77 -2.55 -16.49 -8.16
CA ARG A 77 -3.12 -15.44 -9.02
C ARG A 77 -3.73 -14.33 -8.18
N GLY A 78 -3.48 -13.10 -8.58
CA GLY A 78 -4.07 -11.92 -7.95
C GLY A 78 -5.36 -11.50 -8.64
N ILE A 79 -6.07 -10.58 -8.01
CA ILE A 79 -7.31 -9.98 -8.52
C ILE A 79 -7.20 -8.47 -8.57
N GLU A 80 -7.95 -7.88 -9.49
CA GLU A 80 -8.14 -6.44 -9.55
C GLU A 80 -9.28 -5.99 -8.64
N VAL A 81 -9.09 -4.85 -8.01
CA VAL A 81 -10.08 -4.18 -7.16
C VAL A 81 -10.21 -2.72 -7.60
N GLN A 82 -11.42 -2.17 -7.46
CA GLN A 82 -11.65 -0.75 -7.79
C GLN A 82 -11.18 0.17 -6.66
N ASP A 83 -11.28 -0.29 -5.43
CA ASP A 83 -10.83 0.40 -4.24
C ASP A 83 -10.39 -0.60 -3.17
N THR A 84 -9.56 -0.12 -2.25
CA THR A 84 -9.10 -0.88 -1.08
C THR A 84 -8.60 0.06 0.00
N LYS A 85 -8.37 -0.47 1.20
CA LYS A 85 -7.69 0.27 2.27
C LYS A 85 -6.19 -0.04 2.26
N LEU A 86 -5.37 1.00 2.28
CA LEU A 86 -3.96 0.85 2.59
C LEU A 86 -3.79 0.77 4.11
N HIS A 87 -3.17 -0.30 4.60
CA HIS A 87 -2.73 -0.45 5.99
C HIS A 87 -1.21 -0.33 6.06
N ARG A 88 -0.63 -0.25 7.27
CA ARG A 88 0.84 -0.32 7.45
C ARG A 88 1.46 -1.59 6.86
N THR A 89 0.70 -2.69 6.82
CA THR A 89 1.16 -3.99 6.32
C THR A 89 0.96 -4.21 4.83
N GLY A 90 0.37 -3.25 4.10
CA GLY A 90 0.07 -3.34 2.66
C GLY A 90 -1.39 -3.04 2.32
N LEU A 91 -1.81 -3.42 1.12
CA LEU A 91 -3.23 -3.34 0.73
C LEU A 91 -4.04 -4.37 1.52
N ASP A 92 -5.28 -4.03 1.83
CA ASP A 92 -6.20 -4.93 2.51
C ASP A 92 -6.31 -6.27 1.78
N LEU A 93 -6.28 -7.35 2.55
CA LEU A 93 -6.25 -8.74 2.06
C LEU A 93 -5.04 -9.14 1.20
N ASP A 94 -4.05 -8.28 0.93
CA ASP A 94 -2.85 -8.65 0.16
C ASP A 94 -1.91 -9.56 0.97
N ARG A 95 -1.58 -10.72 0.40
CA ARG A 95 -0.59 -11.69 0.90
C ARG A 95 -0.80 -12.09 2.37
N GLN A 96 -2.06 -12.13 2.80
CA GLN A 96 -2.47 -12.63 4.12
C GLN A 96 -2.35 -14.15 4.24
N TRP A 97 -2.36 -14.84 3.10
CA TRP A 97 -2.24 -16.29 3.03
C TRP A 97 -0.99 -16.74 2.29
N MET A 98 -0.55 -17.96 2.56
CA MET A 98 0.58 -18.62 1.89
C MET A 98 0.42 -20.13 1.95
N PHE A 99 0.87 -20.84 0.92
CA PHE A 99 1.03 -22.30 0.98
C PHE A 99 2.42 -22.68 1.50
N VAL A 100 2.46 -23.73 2.32
CA VAL A 100 3.70 -24.41 2.74
C VAL A 100 3.61 -25.90 2.43
N ASP A 101 4.76 -26.54 2.26
CA ASP A 101 4.84 -28.01 2.28
C ASP A 101 4.52 -28.48 3.70
N ALA A 102 3.54 -29.39 3.83
CA ALA A 102 3.04 -29.79 5.15
C ALA A 102 4.10 -30.56 5.96
N LYS A 103 5.08 -31.19 5.30
CA LYS A 103 6.16 -31.96 5.93
C LYS A 103 7.36 -31.09 6.27
N THR A 104 7.88 -30.35 5.29
CA THR A 104 9.13 -29.58 5.47
C THR A 104 8.90 -28.20 6.05
N ARG A 105 7.64 -27.72 6.03
CA ARG A 105 7.24 -26.36 6.46
C ARG A 105 7.82 -25.24 5.60
N GLN A 106 8.47 -25.57 4.49
CA GLN A 106 8.98 -24.60 3.53
C GLN A 106 7.82 -24.02 2.72
N PHE A 107 7.80 -22.71 2.57
CA PHE A 107 6.80 -22.03 1.75
C PHE A 107 6.93 -22.37 0.26
N LEU A 108 5.80 -22.39 -0.44
CA LEU A 108 5.75 -22.56 -1.88
C LEU A 108 5.88 -21.21 -2.60
N THR A 109 6.53 -21.22 -3.76
CA THR A 109 6.72 -20.03 -4.59
C THR A 109 6.65 -20.35 -6.07
N ILE A 110 6.18 -19.40 -6.90
CA ILE A 110 6.21 -19.50 -8.37
C ILE A 110 7.64 -19.85 -8.87
N ARG A 111 8.69 -19.44 -8.15
CA ARG A 111 10.08 -19.77 -8.50
C ARG A 111 10.34 -21.29 -8.55
N SER A 112 9.76 -22.04 -7.62
CA SER A 112 9.93 -23.49 -7.51
C SER A 112 8.76 -24.26 -8.11
N ASP A 113 7.56 -23.68 -8.13
CA ASP A 113 6.35 -24.30 -8.66
C ASP A 113 5.48 -23.24 -9.39
N PRO A 114 5.67 -23.08 -10.71
CA PRO A 114 4.89 -22.13 -11.52
C PRO A 114 3.38 -22.41 -11.49
N THR A 115 2.95 -23.64 -11.21
CA THR A 115 1.54 -24.03 -11.24
C THR A 115 0.70 -23.31 -10.17
N MET A 116 1.34 -22.64 -9.21
CA MET A 116 0.67 -21.73 -8.28
C MET A 116 -0.08 -20.59 -9.00
N THR A 117 0.35 -20.17 -10.19
CA THR A 117 -0.37 -19.12 -10.95
C THR A 117 -1.74 -19.57 -11.45
N LEU A 118 -2.02 -20.89 -11.41
CA LEU A 118 -3.30 -21.51 -11.76
C LEU A 118 -4.14 -21.80 -10.51
N ILE A 119 -3.78 -21.24 -9.36
CA ILE A 119 -4.68 -21.11 -8.22
C ILE A 119 -5.30 -19.73 -8.30
N ASP A 120 -6.57 -19.71 -8.69
CA ASP A 120 -7.38 -18.51 -8.82
C ASP A 120 -7.85 -18.06 -7.43
N THR A 121 -7.93 -16.75 -7.24
CA THR A 121 -8.53 -16.13 -6.05
C THR A 121 -9.70 -15.26 -6.47
N GLY A 122 -10.70 -15.13 -5.59
CA GLY A 122 -11.86 -14.27 -5.79
C GLY A 122 -12.45 -13.83 -4.46
N LEU A 123 -13.19 -12.72 -4.45
CA LEU A 123 -13.83 -12.20 -3.25
C LEU A 123 -15.34 -12.10 -3.45
N SER A 124 -16.11 -12.50 -2.43
CA SER A 124 -17.52 -12.14 -2.29
C SER A 124 -17.69 -11.27 -1.05
N GLY A 125 -18.66 -10.36 -1.11
CA GLY A 125 -19.00 -9.45 -0.02
C GLY A 125 -20.45 -9.56 0.42
N ASP A 126 -20.78 -8.81 1.47
CA ASP A 126 -22.12 -8.74 2.05
C ASP A 126 -23.10 -7.84 1.27
N GLY A 127 -22.67 -7.31 0.12
CA GLY A 127 -23.42 -6.33 -0.67
C GLY A 127 -23.42 -4.91 -0.08
N LYS A 128 -22.72 -4.67 1.03
CA LYS A 128 -22.58 -3.37 1.73
C LYS A 128 -21.16 -2.82 1.69
N GLY A 129 -20.35 -3.28 0.73
CA GLY A 129 -18.98 -2.84 0.54
C GLY A 129 -17.95 -3.51 1.44
N LYS A 130 -18.32 -4.60 2.15
CA LYS A 130 -17.36 -5.39 2.94
C LYS A 130 -17.18 -6.78 2.34
N TRP A 131 -15.92 -7.15 2.08
CA TRP A 131 -15.58 -8.53 1.71
C TRP A 131 -15.84 -9.49 2.88
N THR A 132 -16.36 -10.67 2.60
CA THR A 132 -16.71 -11.65 3.63
C THR A 132 -16.03 -12.99 3.39
N GLU A 133 -15.95 -13.43 2.13
CA GLU A 133 -15.34 -14.71 1.78
C GLU A 133 -14.29 -14.56 0.69
N LEU A 134 -13.16 -15.25 0.89
CA LEU A 134 -12.15 -15.52 -0.10
C LEU A 134 -12.45 -16.87 -0.74
N HIS A 135 -12.56 -16.87 -2.06
CA HIS A 135 -12.78 -18.04 -2.90
C HIS A 135 -11.43 -18.42 -3.47
N VAL A 136 -11.06 -19.69 -3.34
CA VAL A 136 -9.81 -20.22 -3.84
C VAL A 136 -10.13 -21.44 -4.69
N SER A 137 -9.79 -21.40 -5.97
CA SER A 137 -10.14 -22.44 -6.94
C SER A 137 -8.94 -22.88 -7.78
N ILE A 138 -8.98 -24.12 -8.24
CA ILE A 138 -8.02 -24.62 -9.22
C ILE A 138 -8.51 -24.24 -10.62
N HIS A 139 -7.68 -23.51 -11.37
CA HIS A 139 -8.01 -22.98 -12.69
C HIS A 139 -8.52 -24.07 -13.63
N ASN A 140 -9.58 -23.76 -14.39
CA ASN A 140 -10.25 -24.68 -15.31
C ASN A 140 -10.78 -25.98 -14.67
N THR A 141 -11.15 -25.94 -13.39
CA THR A 141 -11.84 -27.02 -12.69
C THR A 141 -13.02 -26.49 -11.87
N ASP A 142 -13.84 -27.38 -11.32
CA ASP A 142 -14.91 -27.08 -10.36
C ASP A 142 -14.44 -27.10 -8.89
N LYS A 143 -13.18 -27.49 -8.64
CA LYS A 143 -12.63 -27.61 -7.30
C LYS A 143 -12.35 -26.24 -6.70
N HIS A 144 -12.99 -25.96 -5.56
CA HIS A 144 -12.85 -24.70 -4.85
C HIS A 144 -13.06 -24.87 -3.35
N VAL A 145 -12.53 -23.93 -2.58
CA VAL A 145 -12.85 -23.73 -1.16
C VAL A 145 -13.24 -22.27 -0.93
N LYS A 146 -14.03 -22.05 0.12
CA LYS A 146 -14.36 -20.71 0.62
C LYS A 146 -13.87 -20.59 2.05
N ILE A 147 -13.18 -19.51 2.34
CA ILE A 147 -12.68 -19.20 3.68
C ILE A 147 -13.00 -17.75 4.04
N PRO A 148 -13.21 -17.41 5.32
CA PRO A 148 -13.50 -16.03 5.70
C PRO A 148 -12.34 -15.09 5.35
N CYS A 149 -12.65 -13.90 4.82
CA CYS A 149 -11.64 -12.86 4.58
C CYS A 149 -11.05 -12.30 5.88
N TYR A 150 -11.89 -12.20 6.92
CA TYR A 150 -11.55 -11.65 8.22
C TYR A 150 -12.01 -12.62 9.31
N PRO A 151 -11.35 -13.79 9.45
CA PRO A 151 -11.76 -14.78 10.45
C PRO A 151 -11.55 -14.20 11.86
N THR A 152 -12.51 -14.43 12.75
CA THR A 152 -12.38 -14.05 14.16
C THR A 152 -11.40 -14.98 14.88
N SER A 153 -10.86 -14.56 16.02
CA SER A 153 -9.99 -15.43 16.83
C SER A 153 -10.68 -16.75 17.20
N GLU A 154 -11.96 -16.68 17.58
CA GLU A 154 -12.78 -17.87 17.87
C GLU A 154 -12.91 -18.80 16.66
N TRP A 155 -13.17 -18.23 15.47
CA TRP A 155 -13.24 -19.02 14.25
C TRP A 155 -11.91 -19.69 13.94
N LEU A 156 -10.79 -18.97 14.11
CA LEU A 156 -9.45 -19.50 13.89
C LEU A 156 -9.14 -20.64 14.86
N GLU A 157 -9.40 -20.48 16.15
CA GLU A 157 -9.15 -21.52 17.16
C GLU A 157 -9.96 -22.80 16.90
N GLN A 158 -11.17 -22.67 16.34
CA GLN A 158 -12.03 -23.82 16.02
C GLN A 158 -11.69 -24.52 14.70
N ASN A 159 -11.20 -23.77 13.70
CA ASN A 159 -11.07 -24.27 12.32
C ASN A 159 -9.61 -24.40 11.85
N THR A 160 -8.66 -23.90 12.62
CA THR A 160 -7.25 -23.84 12.25
C THR A 160 -6.35 -24.18 13.44
N LYS A 161 -5.07 -24.38 13.18
CA LYS A 161 -4.05 -24.61 14.22
C LYS A 161 -2.94 -23.56 14.11
N LEU A 162 -2.67 -22.85 15.20
CA LEU A 162 -1.51 -21.96 15.25
C LEU A 162 -0.21 -22.79 15.19
N THR A 163 0.67 -22.44 14.27
CA THR A 163 1.91 -23.16 14.02
C THR A 163 3.03 -22.21 13.61
N LYS A 164 4.27 -22.70 13.72
CA LYS A 164 5.43 -22.00 13.17
C LYS A 164 5.59 -22.29 11.68
N VAL A 165 5.96 -21.26 10.95
CA VAL A 165 6.28 -21.33 9.51
C VAL A 165 7.51 -20.48 9.23
N GLU A 166 8.23 -20.83 8.17
CA GLU A 166 9.41 -20.09 7.74
C GLU A 166 9.18 -19.48 6.35
N ILE A 167 9.60 -18.23 6.18
CA ILE A 167 9.63 -17.55 4.89
C ILE A 167 10.92 -16.74 4.77
N TRP A 168 11.71 -17.02 3.74
CA TRP A 168 12.99 -16.35 3.47
C TRP A 168 13.95 -16.34 4.67
N GLY A 169 14.05 -17.44 5.41
CA GLY A 169 14.90 -17.55 6.60
C GLY A 169 14.38 -16.79 7.82
N GLN A 170 13.18 -16.20 7.76
CA GLN A 170 12.48 -15.63 8.91
C GLN A 170 11.42 -16.61 9.42
N GLU A 171 11.54 -17.02 10.68
CA GLU A 171 10.45 -17.71 11.37
C GLU A 171 9.33 -16.74 11.74
N THR A 172 8.09 -17.15 11.54
CA THR A 172 6.88 -16.45 11.98
C THR A 172 5.79 -17.45 12.32
N ASP A 173 4.64 -16.97 12.77
CA ASP A 173 3.47 -17.79 13.05
C ASP A 173 2.42 -17.71 11.94
N GLY A 174 1.61 -18.75 11.89
CA GLY A 174 0.51 -18.87 10.96
C GLY A 174 -0.57 -19.83 11.45
N TRP A 175 -1.81 -19.53 11.07
CA TRP A 175 -2.97 -20.38 11.30
C TRP A 175 -3.09 -21.37 10.13
N GLU A 176 -2.79 -22.63 10.41
CA GLU A 176 -2.88 -23.72 9.43
C GLU A 176 -4.31 -24.23 9.33
N TYR A 177 -4.87 -24.19 8.12
CA TYR A 177 -6.21 -24.73 7.85
C TYR A 177 -6.24 -26.26 7.94
N SER A 178 -7.44 -26.80 8.15
CA SER A 178 -7.66 -28.25 8.30
C SER A 178 -7.26 -29.08 7.08
N ALA A 179 -7.11 -30.38 7.27
CA ALA A 179 -6.85 -31.33 6.19
C ALA A 179 -7.96 -31.34 5.12
N GLU A 180 -9.19 -31.01 5.51
CA GLU A 180 -10.33 -30.91 4.60
C GLU A 180 -10.14 -29.78 3.57
N ILE A 181 -9.80 -28.57 4.04
CA ILE A 181 -9.50 -27.42 3.16
C ILE A 181 -8.27 -27.72 2.29
N ASN A 182 -7.26 -28.37 2.87
CA ASN A 182 -6.00 -28.65 2.19
C ASN A 182 -6.03 -29.85 1.23
N ALA A 183 -7.10 -30.66 1.24
CA ALA A 183 -7.20 -31.87 0.45
C ALA A 183 -7.11 -31.58 -1.06
N ILE A 184 -7.89 -30.60 -1.55
CA ILE A 184 -7.90 -30.26 -2.98
C ILE A 184 -6.54 -29.73 -3.46
N PHE A 185 -5.84 -28.98 -2.61
CA PHE A 185 -4.54 -28.41 -2.95
C PHE A 185 -3.44 -29.46 -2.89
N SER A 186 -3.50 -30.37 -1.92
CA SER A 186 -2.54 -31.47 -1.82
C SER A 186 -2.65 -32.43 -3.01
N GLU A 187 -3.87 -32.68 -3.48
CA GLU A 187 -4.11 -33.42 -4.72
C GLU A 187 -3.54 -32.66 -5.93
N TYR A 188 -3.83 -31.37 -6.05
CA TYR A 188 -3.37 -30.52 -7.14
C TYR A 188 -1.84 -30.45 -7.24
N PHE A 189 -1.15 -30.15 -6.13
CA PHE A 189 0.30 -30.07 -6.09
C PHE A 189 1.00 -31.44 -6.07
N LYS A 190 0.22 -32.54 -6.01
CA LYS A 190 0.72 -33.93 -5.92
C LYS A 190 1.68 -34.14 -4.74
N LYS A 191 1.50 -33.37 -3.67
CA LYS A 191 2.26 -33.46 -2.42
C LYS A 191 1.45 -32.85 -1.27
N PRO A 192 1.67 -33.27 -0.02
CA PRO A 192 1.00 -32.66 1.13
C PRO A 192 1.36 -31.17 1.25
N VAL A 193 0.36 -30.31 1.17
CA VAL A 193 0.52 -28.86 1.40
C VAL A 193 -0.43 -28.39 2.49
N ALA A 194 -0.11 -27.25 3.08
CA ALA A 194 -0.95 -26.56 4.04
C ALA A 194 -1.12 -25.10 3.63
N LEU A 195 -2.37 -24.64 3.54
CA LEU A 195 -2.71 -23.24 3.49
C LEU A 195 -2.54 -22.62 4.88
N ILE A 196 -1.87 -21.49 4.93
CA ILE A 196 -1.52 -20.77 6.17
C ILE A 196 -2.10 -19.36 6.07
N TYR A 197 -2.92 -18.97 7.04
CA TYR A 197 -3.30 -17.57 7.27
C TYR A 197 -2.31 -16.90 8.23
N LYS A 198 -2.04 -15.60 8.07
CA LYS A 198 -1.04 -14.92 8.91
C LYS A 198 -1.42 -14.98 10.39
N GLY A 199 -0.47 -15.41 11.22
CA GLY A 199 -0.64 -15.46 12.68
C GLY A 199 -0.48 -14.08 13.36
N PRO A 200 -0.73 -13.99 14.67
CA PRO A 200 -0.71 -12.73 15.41
C PRO A 200 0.67 -12.07 15.54
N THR A 201 1.77 -12.82 15.44
CA THR A 201 3.13 -12.26 15.60
C THR A 201 3.50 -11.39 14.40
N PRO A 202 3.80 -10.09 14.56
CA PRO A 202 4.22 -9.26 13.44
C PRO A 202 5.43 -9.82 12.70
N ARG A 203 5.42 -9.72 11.37
CA ARG A 203 6.59 -10.04 10.55
C ARG A 203 7.22 -8.75 10.03
N ILE A 204 8.53 -8.61 10.23
CA ILE A 204 9.27 -7.39 9.89
C ILE A 204 9.86 -7.49 8.48
N ALA A 205 9.60 -6.46 7.67
CA ALA A 205 10.07 -6.31 6.31
C ALA A 205 11.60 -6.21 6.26
N GLY A 206 12.20 -6.88 5.26
CA GLY A 206 13.64 -6.91 5.04
C GLY A 206 14.13 -5.93 3.96
N GLY A 207 15.38 -6.09 3.52
CA GLY A 207 16.00 -5.25 2.50
C GLY A 207 16.13 -3.80 2.96
N ASN A 208 15.80 -2.83 2.10
CA ASN A 208 15.82 -1.41 2.46
C ASN A 208 14.82 -1.01 3.57
N ALA A 209 13.90 -1.90 3.98
CA ALA A 209 12.91 -1.64 5.02
C ALA A 209 13.36 -2.08 6.42
N THR A 210 14.59 -2.60 6.56
CA THR A 210 15.15 -2.92 7.88
C THR A 210 15.28 -1.68 8.74
N PRO A 211 15.25 -1.81 10.09
CA PRO A 211 15.41 -0.67 10.99
C PRO A 211 16.70 0.13 10.76
N ASP A 212 17.80 -0.52 10.41
CA ASP A 212 19.10 0.15 10.18
C ASP A 212 19.08 1.07 8.94
N LEU A 213 18.41 0.64 7.88
CA LEU A 213 18.33 1.39 6.63
C LEU A 213 17.16 2.36 6.61
N TYR A 214 15.98 1.96 7.08
CA TYR A 214 14.79 2.81 7.05
C TYR A 214 14.63 3.70 8.30
N GLY A 215 15.24 3.31 9.42
CA GLY A 215 15.17 4.03 10.70
C GLY A 215 14.09 3.53 11.66
N LYS A 216 13.23 2.58 11.24
CA LYS A 216 12.21 1.94 12.08
C LYS A 216 11.75 0.62 11.48
N GLU A 217 11.18 -0.25 12.31
CA GLU A 217 10.55 -1.49 11.85
C GLU A 217 9.35 -1.21 10.95
N GLN A 218 9.23 -1.96 9.86
CA GLN A 218 8.07 -1.99 8.99
C GLN A 218 7.47 -3.38 9.00
N GLN A 219 6.17 -3.48 9.20
CA GLN A 219 5.48 -4.77 9.24
C GLN A 219 4.92 -5.11 7.87
N HIS A 220 4.85 -6.40 7.55
CA HIS A 220 4.16 -6.91 6.37
C HIS A 220 3.62 -8.32 6.63
N HIS A 221 2.81 -8.84 5.71
CA HIS A 221 2.36 -10.23 5.76
C HIS A 221 3.34 -11.15 5.02
N PHE A 222 2.88 -11.98 4.08
CA PHE A 222 3.72 -12.94 3.37
C PHE A 222 4.38 -12.38 2.09
N ALA A 223 4.55 -11.06 2.01
CA ALA A 223 5.35 -10.41 0.96
C ALA A 223 6.83 -10.85 1.01
N ASP A 224 7.54 -10.73 -0.11
CA ASP A 224 8.96 -11.11 -0.19
C ASP A 224 9.82 -10.13 0.62
N LEU A 225 9.69 -8.83 0.34
CA LEU A 225 10.52 -7.79 0.95
C LEU A 225 9.67 -6.68 1.57
N MET A 226 8.98 -5.90 0.74
CA MET A 226 8.07 -4.82 1.19
C MET A 226 6.62 -5.13 0.79
N SER A 227 5.69 -4.43 1.42
CA SER A 227 4.25 -4.70 1.32
C SER A 227 3.59 -4.16 0.04
N ILE A 228 4.22 -3.17 -0.61
CA ILE A 228 3.68 -2.54 -1.82
C ILE A 228 4.74 -2.56 -2.93
N GLN A 229 4.30 -2.87 -4.13
CA GLN A 229 5.04 -2.58 -5.36
C GLN A 229 4.22 -1.64 -6.25
N ILE A 230 4.84 -0.53 -6.67
CA ILE A 230 4.32 0.38 -7.70
C ILE A 230 4.95 0.01 -9.04
N ALA A 231 4.18 0.02 -10.12
CA ALA A 231 4.69 -0.10 -11.48
C ALA A 231 3.91 0.79 -12.46
N SER A 232 4.57 1.18 -13.55
CA SER A 232 4.02 2.07 -14.57
C SER A 232 3.63 1.32 -15.85
N GLU A 233 2.45 1.63 -16.39
CA GLU A 233 2.01 1.14 -17.70
C GLU A 233 2.93 1.66 -18.81
N ALA A 234 3.37 2.92 -18.75
CA ALA A 234 4.35 3.46 -19.69
C ALA A 234 5.67 2.66 -19.70
N SER A 235 6.13 2.19 -18.54
CA SER A 235 7.33 1.33 -18.43
C SER A 235 7.10 -0.06 -18.99
N LEU A 236 5.91 -0.64 -18.77
CA LEU A 236 5.54 -1.90 -19.40
C LEU A 236 5.47 -1.77 -20.93
N ALA A 237 4.92 -0.67 -21.45
CA ALA A 237 4.84 -0.41 -22.88
C ALA A 237 6.23 -0.32 -23.53
N ASP A 238 7.19 0.37 -22.89
CA ASP A 238 8.58 0.38 -23.36
C ASP A 238 9.19 -1.03 -23.36
N LEU A 239 8.99 -1.82 -22.31
CA LEU A 239 9.46 -3.22 -22.28
C LEU A 239 8.83 -4.06 -23.41
N ASN A 240 7.51 -3.95 -23.61
CA ASN A 240 6.79 -4.69 -24.64
C ASN A 240 7.26 -4.31 -26.05
N SER A 241 7.54 -3.02 -26.32
CA SER A 241 8.08 -2.60 -27.61
C SER A 241 9.46 -3.20 -27.89
N ARG A 242 10.30 -3.39 -26.86
CA ARG A 242 11.61 -4.05 -26.97
C ARG A 242 11.48 -5.56 -27.21
N LEU A 243 10.50 -6.21 -26.56
CA LEU A 243 10.20 -7.63 -26.76
C LEU A 243 9.69 -7.88 -28.19
N GLU A 244 8.76 -7.05 -28.65
CA GLU A 244 8.21 -7.12 -30.00
C GLU A 244 9.29 -6.89 -31.06
N ALA A 245 10.17 -5.88 -30.88
CA ALA A 245 11.32 -5.66 -31.75
C ALA A 245 12.32 -6.83 -31.79
N ALA A 246 12.33 -7.68 -30.75
CA ALA A 246 13.12 -8.91 -30.68
C ALA A 246 12.34 -10.17 -31.13
N GLY A 247 11.09 -10.01 -31.60
CA GLY A 247 10.26 -11.12 -32.10
C GLY A 247 9.57 -11.94 -31.02
N HIS A 248 9.35 -11.37 -29.84
CA HIS A 248 8.65 -12.00 -28.71
C HIS A 248 7.27 -11.38 -28.47
N ASP A 249 6.37 -12.17 -27.88
CA ASP A 249 5.03 -11.72 -27.50
C ASP A 249 5.07 -10.63 -26.41
N GLN A 250 4.05 -9.77 -26.43
CA GLN A 250 3.84 -8.78 -25.38
C GLN A 250 3.42 -9.44 -24.06
N LEU A 251 3.76 -8.78 -22.96
CA LEU A 251 3.51 -9.27 -21.61
C LEU A 251 2.46 -8.42 -20.90
N THR A 252 1.70 -9.08 -20.02
CA THR A 252 0.80 -8.43 -19.08
C THR A 252 1.53 -8.01 -17.80
N ILE A 253 1.07 -6.92 -17.18
CA ILE A 253 1.71 -6.36 -15.99
C ILE A 253 1.67 -7.29 -14.77
N GLU A 254 0.71 -8.20 -14.73
CA GLU A 254 0.53 -9.16 -13.63
C GLU A 254 1.74 -10.11 -13.46
N ARG A 255 2.53 -10.35 -14.51
CA ARG A 255 3.79 -11.11 -14.44
C ARG A 255 4.81 -10.44 -13.51
N PHE A 256 4.74 -9.12 -13.38
CA PHE A 256 5.56 -8.35 -12.45
C PHE A 256 4.99 -8.28 -11.04
N ARG A 257 3.71 -8.62 -10.90
CA ARG A 257 2.94 -8.66 -9.65
C ARG A 257 2.90 -7.35 -8.84
N PRO A 258 2.78 -6.16 -9.47
CA PRO A 258 2.63 -4.92 -8.72
C PRO A 258 1.25 -4.86 -8.04
N ASN A 259 1.16 -3.99 -7.03
CA ASN A 259 -0.06 -3.71 -6.28
C ASN A 259 -0.75 -2.43 -6.78
N ILE A 260 0.03 -1.40 -7.06
CA ILE A 260 -0.47 -0.13 -7.57
C ILE A 260 0.10 0.07 -8.97
N ILE A 261 -0.78 0.11 -9.97
CA ILE A 261 -0.41 0.34 -11.36
C ILE A 261 -0.82 1.76 -11.71
N VAL A 262 0.16 2.55 -12.13
CA VAL A 262 -0.05 3.92 -12.60
C VAL A 262 0.05 3.98 -14.12
N LYS A 263 -0.65 4.94 -14.72
CA LYS A 263 -0.51 5.24 -16.15
C LYS A 263 0.94 5.52 -16.54
N GLY A 264 1.59 6.39 -15.76
CA GLY A 264 2.92 6.91 -16.05
C GLY A 264 2.88 7.97 -17.15
N THR A 265 3.66 9.04 -16.98
CA THR A 265 3.79 10.11 -17.98
C THR A 265 4.91 9.82 -18.98
N SER A 266 5.99 9.19 -18.51
CA SER A 266 7.08 8.66 -19.32
C SER A 266 7.54 7.32 -18.77
N ALA A 267 8.03 6.45 -19.66
CA ALA A 267 8.59 5.17 -19.25
C ALA A 267 9.73 5.38 -18.24
N TRP A 268 9.70 4.60 -17.16
CA TRP A 268 10.71 4.54 -16.10
C TRP A 268 10.81 5.79 -15.21
N ASP A 269 9.88 6.75 -15.29
CA ASP A 269 9.90 7.92 -14.38
C ASP A 269 9.81 7.50 -12.90
N GLU A 270 9.15 6.39 -12.62
CA GLU A 270 9.00 5.85 -11.27
C GLU A 270 10.32 5.48 -10.60
N ASP A 271 11.39 5.22 -11.38
CA ASP A 271 12.72 4.90 -10.86
C ASP A 271 13.28 6.03 -9.98
N SER A 272 12.82 7.28 -10.21
CA SER A 272 13.29 8.46 -9.47
C SER A 272 12.46 8.78 -8.23
N TRP A 273 11.36 8.09 -7.96
CA TRP A 273 10.42 8.50 -6.93
C TRP A 273 10.92 8.09 -5.54
N LYS A 274 11.02 9.05 -4.61
CA LYS A 274 11.41 8.79 -3.22
C LYS A 274 10.22 8.80 -2.26
N LYS A 275 9.30 9.75 -2.45
CA LYS A 275 8.06 9.86 -1.67
C LYS A 275 6.90 10.15 -2.59
N VAL A 276 5.80 9.43 -2.39
CA VAL A 276 4.58 9.62 -3.19
C VAL A 276 3.37 9.76 -2.29
N SER A 277 2.38 10.47 -2.81
CA SER A 277 1.15 10.78 -2.10
C SER A 277 -0.04 10.58 -3.02
N ILE A 278 -0.98 9.75 -2.61
CA ILE A 278 -2.18 9.40 -3.36
C ILE A 278 -3.31 10.27 -2.80
N ARG A 279 -3.94 11.05 -3.68
CA ARG A 279 -5.18 11.79 -3.39
C ARG A 279 -6.35 10.82 -3.35
N THR A 280 -7.32 11.10 -2.49
CA THR A 280 -8.59 10.37 -2.51
C THR A 280 -9.42 10.74 -3.75
N THR A 281 -10.21 9.81 -4.25
CA THR A 281 -11.24 10.07 -5.27
C THR A 281 -12.47 10.75 -4.66
N ASP A 282 -12.62 10.73 -3.34
CA ASP A 282 -13.63 11.49 -2.61
C ASP A 282 -13.09 12.87 -2.24
N HIS A 283 -13.20 13.82 -3.18
CA HIS A 283 -12.66 15.17 -3.01
C HIS A 283 -13.21 15.91 -1.77
N ALA A 284 -14.40 15.56 -1.28
CA ALA A 284 -14.94 16.16 -0.05
C ALA A 284 -14.16 15.75 1.20
N ARG A 285 -13.43 14.63 1.15
CA ARG A 285 -12.63 14.07 2.24
C ARG A 285 -11.13 14.24 2.02
N GLU A 286 -10.71 15.02 1.02
CA GLU A 286 -9.30 15.18 0.66
C GLU A 286 -8.43 15.77 1.79
N ALA A 287 -9.02 16.65 2.62
CA ALA A 287 -8.33 17.17 3.81
C ALA A 287 -8.04 16.10 4.87
N ILE A 288 -8.73 14.95 4.81
CA ILE A 288 -8.69 13.87 5.80
C ILE A 288 -7.92 12.66 5.23
N TRP A 289 -8.12 12.36 3.95
CA TRP A 289 -7.60 11.15 3.31
C TRP A 289 -6.56 11.52 2.26
N ARG A 290 -5.32 11.59 2.73
CA ARG A 290 -4.13 11.66 1.90
C ARG A 290 -3.21 10.50 2.25
N THR A 291 -2.98 9.62 1.28
CA THR A 291 -2.28 8.36 1.50
C THR A 291 -0.82 8.48 1.06
N ASN A 292 0.12 8.34 1.98
CA ASN A 292 1.55 8.51 1.71
C ASN A 292 2.28 7.16 1.72
N LEU A 293 3.25 7.04 0.80
CA LEU A 293 4.15 5.92 0.67
C LEU A 293 5.58 6.44 0.54
N ASP A 294 6.50 5.81 1.26
CA ASP A 294 7.92 5.96 1.00
C ASP A 294 8.34 4.91 -0.02
N VAL A 295 9.09 5.34 -1.03
CA VAL A 295 9.61 4.48 -2.09
C VAL A 295 11.07 4.20 -1.78
N LEU A 296 11.40 2.95 -1.49
CA LEU A 296 12.67 2.60 -0.83
C LEU A 296 13.74 2.20 -1.84
N CYS A 297 13.39 1.39 -2.82
CA CYS A 297 14.33 0.89 -3.80
C CYS A 297 13.65 0.34 -5.05
N HIS A 298 14.44 0.14 -6.10
CA HIS A 298 14.02 -0.59 -7.27
C HIS A 298 13.67 -2.04 -6.93
N CYS A 299 12.63 -2.58 -7.58
CA CYS A 299 12.30 -3.98 -7.45
C CYS A 299 13.22 -4.83 -8.34
N ALA A 300 14.29 -5.35 -7.75
CA ALA A 300 15.17 -6.33 -8.39
C ALA A 300 14.37 -7.59 -8.75
N ARG A 301 14.33 -7.92 -10.04
CA ARG A 301 13.54 -9.02 -10.56
C ARG A 301 14.27 -10.35 -10.41
N CYS A 302 13.48 -11.40 -10.37
CA CYS A 302 13.90 -12.78 -10.61
C CYS A 302 13.24 -13.25 -11.92
N GLN A 303 13.31 -14.55 -12.24
CA GLN A 303 12.69 -15.12 -13.45
C GLN A 303 11.17 -15.40 -13.32
N VAL A 304 10.51 -14.96 -12.25
CA VAL A 304 9.03 -15.10 -12.12
C VAL A 304 8.27 -14.47 -13.29
N PRO A 305 8.65 -13.29 -13.83
CA PRO A 305 7.97 -12.72 -15.00
C PRO A 305 8.03 -13.60 -16.26
N ASN A 306 8.94 -14.57 -16.32
CA ASN A 306 9.00 -15.53 -17.43
C ASN A 306 7.83 -16.53 -17.42
N VAL A 307 7.15 -16.69 -16.28
CA VAL A 307 6.02 -17.60 -16.14
C VAL A 307 4.77 -16.98 -16.74
N ASN A 308 4.14 -17.69 -17.68
CA ASN A 308 2.82 -17.34 -18.17
C ASN A 308 1.78 -17.62 -17.07
N PRO A 309 1.07 -16.59 -16.57
CA PRO A 309 0.13 -16.78 -15.48
C PRO A 309 -1.02 -17.73 -15.86
N ASP A 310 -1.41 -17.82 -17.14
CA ASP A 310 -2.53 -18.61 -17.66
C ASP A 310 -2.22 -20.07 -17.94
N THR A 311 -0.95 -20.38 -18.23
CA THR A 311 -0.54 -21.75 -18.56
C THR A 311 0.44 -22.34 -17.55
N ALA A 312 0.97 -21.52 -16.63
CA ALA A 312 2.12 -21.83 -15.77
C ALA A 312 3.41 -22.19 -16.53
N GLU A 313 3.44 -22.04 -17.85
CA GLU A 313 4.64 -22.32 -18.64
C GLU A 313 5.68 -21.23 -18.43
N LYS A 314 6.89 -21.64 -18.06
CA LYS A 314 8.02 -20.74 -17.86
C LYS A 314 8.82 -20.63 -19.15
N HIS A 315 8.80 -19.46 -19.77
CA HIS A 315 9.68 -19.18 -20.90
C HIS A 315 11.15 -19.21 -20.44
N ALA A 316 12.03 -19.87 -21.20
CA ALA A 316 13.40 -20.11 -20.78
C ALA A 316 14.21 -18.81 -20.59
N HIS A 317 13.93 -17.81 -21.43
CA HIS A 317 14.74 -16.58 -21.54
C HIS A 317 13.96 -15.30 -21.20
N GLU A 318 12.84 -15.06 -21.86
CA GLU A 318 12.09 -13.80 -21.72
C GLU A 318 11.06 -13.73 -20.58
N PRO A 319 10.84 -12.52 -20.00
CA PRO A 319 11.48 -11.24 -20.33
C PRO A 319 12.85 -11.02 -19.65
N TRP A 320 13.37 -12.01 -18.93
CA TRP A 320 14.61 -11.87 -18.16
C TRP A 320 15.78 -11.38 -19.02
N ASP A 321 16.02 -12.02 -20.17
CA ASP A 321 17.14 -11.66 -21.05
C ASP A 321 17.00 -10.26 -21.64
N THR A 322 15.80 -9.86 -22.06
CA THR A 322 15.53 -8.48 -22.50
C THR A 322 15.77 -7.47 -21.39
N LEU A 323 15.23 -7.71 -20.19
CA LEU A 323 15.44 -6.82 -19.05
C LEU A 323 16.92 -6.71 -18.67
N MET A 324 17.68 -7.81 -18.70
CA MET A 324 19.12 -7.81 -18.37
C MET A 324 19.95 -6.88 -19.25
N LYS A 325 19.52 -6.65 -20.50
CA LYS A 325 20.22 -5.77 -21.45
C LYS A 325 20.20 -4.30 -21.03
N PHE A 326 19.13 -3.82 -20.38
CA PHE A 326 18.93 -2.38 -20.14
C PHE A 326 18.45 -1.99 -18.74
N ARG A 327 18.01 -2.94 -17.91
CA ARG A 327 17.41 -2.67 -16.58
C ARG A 327 18.30 -3.01 -15.40
N ARG A 328 19.59 -3.23 -15.60
CA ARG A 328 20.59 -3.34 -14.52
C ARG A 328 21.03 -1.95 -14.06
N ILE A 329 20.10 -1.22 -13.44
CA ILE A 329 20.26 0.20 -13.13
C ILE A 329 20.67 0.47 -11.67
N ASP A 330 20.28 -0.41 -10.73
CA ASP A 330 20.57 -0.23 -9.31
C ASP A 330 21.99 -0.69 -8.99
N GLN A 331 22.80 0.14 -8.32
CA GLN A 331 24.19 -0.21 -7.98
C GLN A 331 24.34 -0.86 -6.59
N GLY A 332 23.24 -0.97 -5.83
CA GLY A 332 23.22 -1.50 -4.47
C GLY A 332 23.14 -3.02 -4.40
N GLY A 333 23.92 -3.59 -3.48
CA GLY A 333 23.82 -4.98 -3.04
C GLY A 333 23.73 -6.00 -4.19
N VAL A 334 22.73 -6.89 -4.09
CA VAL A 334 22.48 -7.93 -5.11
C VAL A 334 21.76 -7.40 -6.35
N ALA A 335 21.16 -6.21 -6.28
CA ALA A 335 20.44 -5.63 -7.41
C ALA A 335 21.37 -5.18 -8.54
N LYS A 336 22.64 -4.88 -8.23
CA LYS A 336 23.71 -4.61 -9.21
C LYS A 336 23.81 -5.61 -10.36
N TYR A 337 23.47 -6.88 -10.10
CA TYR A 337 23.57 -7.96 -11.07
C TYR A 337 22.21 -8.41 -11.60
N LYS A 338 21.12 -7.73 -11.24
CA LYS A 338 19.75 -8.11 -11.56
C LYS A 338 19.04 -6.99 -12.30
N PRO A 339 18.10 -7.32 -13.20
CA PRO A 339 17.28 -6.29 -13.80
C PRO A 339 16.23 -5.79 -12.82
N CYS A 340 15.78 -4.55 -12.98
CA CYS A 340 14.78 -3.92 -12.12
C CYS A 340 13.50 -3.55 -12.90
N PHE A 341 12.33 -3.74 -12.27
CA PHE A 341 11.05 -3.31 -12.84
C PHE A 341 10.06 -2.94 -11.72
N GLY A 342 9.62 -1.69 -11.71
CA GLY A 342 8.80 -1.10 -10.65
C GLY A 342 9.57 -0.86 -9.36
N MET A 343 8.90 -0.25 -8.39
CA MET A 343 9.48 0.23 -7.14
C MET A 343 8.85 -0.45 -5.93
N LEU A 344 9.67 -0.75 -4.92
CA LEU A 344 9.22 -1.30 -3.64
C LEU A 344 8.99 -0.18 -2.63
N CYS A 345 7.84 -0.21 -1.97
CA CYS A 345 7.36 0.88 -1.13
C CYS A 345 6.89 0.38 0.23
N VAL A 346 6.90 1.28 1.22
CA VAL A 346 6.28 1.07 2.53
C VAL A 346 5.22 2.14 2.81
N PRO A 347 4.06 1.77 3.38
CA PRO A 347 3.03 2.71 3.78
C PRO A 347 3.45 3.58 4.98
N THR A 348 3.27 4.89 4.88
CA THR A 348 3.49 5.82 6.00
C THR A 348 2.19 6.35 6.62
N SER A 349 1.06 6.06 6.00
CA SER A 349 -0.30 6.38 6.48
C SER A 349 -1.29 5.27 6.13
N GLU A 350 -2.43 5.23 6.81
CA GLU A 350 -3.50 4.25 6.54
C GLU A 350 -4.77 4.95 6.09
N ASN A 351 -5.16 4.74 4.83
CA ASN A 351 -6.28 5.44 4.21
C ASN A 351 -6.82 4.64 3.01
N PRO A 352 -8.09 4.84 2.60
CA PRO A 352 -8.60 4.29 1.36
C PRO A 352 -7.82 4.79 0.13
N ILE A 353 -7.69 3.94 -0.87
CA ILE A 353 -7.20 4.26 -2.21
C ILE A 353 -8.13 3.65 -3.24
N ALA A 354 -8.24 4.27 -4.41
CA ALA A 354 -9.10 3.81 -5.49
C ALA A 354 -8.45 4.04 -6.86
N VAL A 355 -8.90 3.26 -7.85
CA VAL A 355 -8.61 3.51 -9.26
C VAL A 355 -9.15 4.89 -9.65
N GLY A 356 -8.43 5.60 -10.52
CA GLY A 356 -8.69 6.99 -10.89
C GLY A 356 -8.08 8.02 -9.93
N ALA A 357 -7.57 7.60 -8.77
CA ALA A 357 -6.85 8.49 -7.85
C ALA A 357 -5.58 9.06 -8.49
N ALA A 358 -5.29 10.33 -8.21
CA ALA A 358 -4.03 10.94 -8.58
C ALA A 358 -2.93 10.56 -7.58
N LEU A 359 -1.85 9.96 -8.07
CA LEU A 359 -0.60 9.75 -7.36
C LEU A 359 0.36 10.90 -7.69
N GLU A 360 0.73 11.67 -6.67
CA GLU A 360 1.64 12.80 -6.75
C GLU A 360 3.03 12.41 -6.26
N VAL A 361 4.05 12.74 -7.05
CA VAL A 361 5.45 12.59 -6.64
C VAL A 361 5.83 13.78 -5.76
N VAL A 362 6.07 13.51 -4.48
CA VAL A 362 6.39 14.53 -3.46
C VAL A 362 7.88 14.81 -3.41
N GLU A 363 8.70 13.77 -3.53
CA GLU A 363 10.15 13.85 -3.48
C GLU A 363 10.76 12.87 -4.49
N ARG A 364 11.84 13.29 -5.15
CA ARG A 364 12.60 12.47 -6.09
C ARG A 364 14.04 12.25 -5.62
N THR A 365 14.66 11.17 -6.08
CA THR A 365 16.07 10.85 -5.89
C THR A 365 16.61 10.03 -7.07
N GLU A 366 17.91 10.14 -7.33
CA GLU A 366 18.66 9.28 -8.26
C GLU A 366 19.51 8.23 -7.51
N LYS A 367 19.36 8.13 -6.18
CA LYS A 367 20.24 7.35 -5.30
C LYS A 367 19.56 6.12 -4.72
N HIS A 368 18.52 5.59 -5.35
CA HIS A 368 18.00 4.29 -4.95
C HIS A 368 19.11 3.24 -5.07
N LEU A 369 19.54 2.74 -3.92
CA LEU A 369 20.58 1.74 -3.79
C LEU A 369 20.04 0.59 -2.94
N TYR A 370 19.81 -0.54 -3.59
CA TYR A 370 19.22 -1.72 -2.97
C TYR A 370 20.10 -2.25 -1.82
N ASN A 371 19.53 -2.28 -0.62
CA ASN A 371 20.09 -2.86 0.61
C ASN A 371 21.45 -2.28 1.05
N THR A 372 21.79 -1.05 0.66
CA THR A 372 23.10 -0.45 1.00
C THR A 372 23.04 0.99 1.52
N SER A 373 21.93 1.70 1.31
CA SER A 373 21.81 3.11 1.70
C SER A 373 20.63 3.32 2.62
N ARG A 374 20.81 4.22 3.61
CA ARG A 374 19.74 4.60 4.51
C ARG A 374 18.74 5.48 3.76
N PHE A 375 17.47 5.38 4.11
CA PHE A 375 16.39 6.12 3.44
C PHE A 375 16.57 7.64 3.54
N GLU A 376 17.15 8.12 4.64
CA GLU A 376 17.49 9.54 4.83
C GLU A 376 18.57 10.06 3.87
N ASP A 377 19.44 9.17 3.38
CA ASP A 377 20.57 9.50 2.50
C ASP A 377 20.23 9.44 1.01
N LEU A 378 19.04 8.90 0.67
CA LEU A 378 18.54 8.81 -0.71
C LEU A 378 18.35 10.20 -1.30
#